data_AF-A0A7T7D8S4-F1
#
_entry.id   AF-A0A7T7D8S4-F1
#
_cell.length_a   1.000
_cell.length_b   1.000
_cell.length_c   1.000
_cell.angle_alpha   90.00
_cell.angle_beta   90.00
_cell.angle_gamma   90.00
#
_symmetry.space_group_name_H-M   'P 1'
#
loop_
_entity.id
_entity.type
_entity.pdbx_description
1 polymer ?
#
loop_
_entity_poly.entity_id
_entity_poly.type
_entity_poly.pdbx_seq_one_letter_code
_entity_poly.pdbx_strand_id
1 'polypeptide(L)' 'MLYRTLKRMIERGQTNGLEEKIDIFFAAGKLTESEYQELIAMLKAE' A
#
# COMPACT_ATOMS: atom_id res chain seq x y z
N MET A 1 -6.23 9.13 4.94
CA MET A 1 -5.63 9.78 3.74
C MET A 1 -4.56 8.91 3.12
N LEU A 2 -3.58 8.42 3.90
CA LEU A 2 -2.48 7.57 3.43
C LEU A 2 -2.94 6.34 2.62
N TYR A 3 -3.79 5.49 3.21
CA TYR A 3 -4.32 4.31 2.53
C TYR A 3 -4.99 4.64 1.18
N ARG A 4 -5.84 5.68 1.11
CA ARG A 4 -6.49 6.13 -0.14
C ARG A 4 -5.52 6.66 -1.19
N THR A 5 -4.39 7.24 -0.76
CA THR A 5 -3.33 7.70 -1.66
C THR A 5 -2.56 6.50 -2.22
N LEU A 6 -2.16 5.57 -1.35
CA LEU A 6 -1.46 4.34 -1.76
C LEU A 6 -2.32 3.52 -2.73
N LYS A 7 -3.61 3.35 -2.43
CA LYS A 7 -4.58 2.67 -3.30
C LYS A 7 -4.66 3.29 -4.70
N ARG A 8 -4.79 4.62 -4.78
CA ARG A 8 -4.78 5.35 -6.06
C ARG A 8 -3.45 5.28 -6.81
N MET A 9 -2.33 5.12 -6.12
CA MET A 9 -1.03 4.91 -6.78
C MET A 9 -0.95 3.53 -7.42
N ILE A 10 -1.46 2.50 -6.74
CA ILE A 10 -1.59 1.14 -7.29
C ILE A 10 -2.49 1.16 -8.52
N GLU A 11 -3.70 1.73 -8.43
CA GLU A 11 -4.63 1.86 -9.56
C GLU A 11 -4.08 2.61 -10.78
N ARG A 12 -3.01 3.39 -10.61
CA ARG A 12 -2.33 4.14 -11.68
C ARG A 12 -1.06 3.46 -12.17
N GLY A 13 -0.74 2.26 -11.71
CA GLY A 13 0.48 1.52 -12.04
C GLY A 13 1.76 2.15 -11.48
N GLN A 14 1.65 3.01 -10.46
CA GLN A 14 2.80 3.64 -9.80
C GLN A 14 3.30 2.76 -8.65
N THR A 15 3.61 1.51 -8.95
CA THR A 15 3.94 0.45 -7.97
C THR A 15 5.44 0.33 -7.65
N ASN A 16 6.32 1.00 -8.40
CA ASN A 16 7.77 0.95 -8.18
C ASN A 16 8.15 1.45 -6.78
N GLY A 17 8.72 0.57 -5.96
CA GLY A 17 9.10 0.85 -4.57
C GLY A 17 7.92 1.12 -3.63
N LEU A 18 6.68 0.79 -4.05
CA LEU A 18 5.49 1.03 -3.24
C LEU A 18 5.32 -0.04 -2.15
N GLU A 19 5.72 -1.29 -2.40
CA GLU A 19 5.72 -2.38 -1.41
C GLU A 19 6.56 -2.02 -0.18
N GLU A 20 7.82 -1.64 -0.36
CA GLU A 20 8.71 -1.23 0.72
C GLU A 20 8.16 -0.03 1.51
N LYS A 21 7.51 0.92 0.84
CA LYS A 21 6.84 2.04 1.52
C LYS A 21 5.65 1.58 2.36
N ILE A 22 4.84 0.66 1.84
CA ILE A 22 3.70 0.08 2.56
C ILE A 22 4.20 -0.64 3.83
N ASP A 23 5.30 -1.40 3.73
CA ASP A 23 5.94 -2.06 4.87
C ASP A 23 6.39 -1.07 5.95
N ILE A 24 7.09 0.01 5.54
CA ILE A 24 7.54 1.06 6.46
C ILE A 24 6.35 1.73 7.17
N PHE A 25 5.28 2.03 6.43
CA PHE A 25 4.09 2.65 7.02
C PHE A 25 3.35 1.72 7.97
N PHE A 26 3.32 0.43 7.68
CA PHE A 26 2.74 -0.57 8.57
C PHE A 26 3.57 -0.71 9.85
N ALA A 27 4.89 -0.85 9.75
CA ALA A 27 5.80 -0.90 10.89
C ALA A 27 5.74 0.37 11.77
N ALA A 28 5.50 1.52 11.15
CA ALA A 28 5.31 2.80 11.85
C ALA A 28 3.91 2.97 12.48
N GLY A 29 3.02 1.96 12.39
CA GLY A 29 1.65 2.02 12.90
C GLY A 29 0.75 3.02 12.16
N LYS A 30 1.11 3.39 10.92
CA LYS A 30 0.32 4.31 10.07
C LYS A 30 -0.74 3.60 9.23
N LEU A 31 -0.65 2.27 9.14
CA LEU A 31 -1.62 1.40 8.50
C LEU A 31 -2.08 0.34 9.49
N THR A 32 -3.36 0.00 9.42
CA THR A 32 -3.88 -1.19 10.08
C THR A 32 -3.51 -2.44 9.30
N GLU A 33 -3.57 -3.60 9.94
CA GLU A 33 -3.30 -4.89 9.28
C GLU A 33 -4.23 -5.13 8.08
N SER A 34 -5.51 -4.77 8.21
CA SER A 34 -6.49 -4.86 7.12
C SER A 34 -6.10 -3.99 5.91
N GLU A 35 -5.73 -2.72 6.15
CA GLU A 35 -5.29 -1.80 5.09
C GLU A 35 -4.00 -2.28 4.42
N TYR A 36 -3.05 -2.81 5.19
CA TYR A 36 -1.82 -3.39 4.66
C TYR A 36 -2.11 -4.60 3.75
N GLN A 37 -2.90 -5.56 4.23
CA GLN A 37 -3.23 -6.76 3.46
C GLN A 37 -3.96 -6.41 2.16
N GLU A 38 -4.88 -5.45 2.18
CA GLU A 38 -5.58 -5.01 0.96
C GLU A 38 -4.62 -4.36 -0.04
N LEU A 39 -3.74 -3.45 0.41
CA LEU A 39 -2.79 -2.78 -0.48
C LEU A 39 -1.79 -3.76 -1.11
N ILE A 40 -1.27 -4.72 -0.33
CA ILE A 40 -0.37 -5.77 -0.83
C ILE A 40 -1.10 -6.69 -1.80
N ALA A 41 -2.35 -7.05 -1.53
CA ALA A 41 -3.16 -7.88 -2.42
C ALA A 41 -3.41 -7.17 -3.77
N MET A 42 -3.73 -5.88 -3.75
CA MET A 42 -3.90 -5.08 -4.96
C MET A 42 -2.59 -4.97 -5.76
N LEU A 43 -1.46 -4.78 -5.08
CA LEU A 43 -0.14 -4.63 -5.72
C LEU A 43 0.35 -5.93 -6.39
N LYS A 44 -0.07 -7.10 -5.88
CA LYS A 44 0.27 -8.42 -6.44
C LYS A 44 -0.70 -8.91 -7.51
N ALA A 45 -1.86 -8.28 -7.65
CA ALA A 45 -2.87 -8.63 -8.65
C ALA A 45 -2.60 -7.99 -10.03
N GLU A 46 -1.59 -7.13 -10.13
CA GLU A 46 -1.12 -6.44 -11.34
C GLU A 46 0.15 -7.08 -11.91
#